data_AF-A0A3N5JN75-F1
#
_entry.id   AF-A0A3N5JN75-F1
#
_cell.length_a   1.000
_cell.length_b   1.000
_cell.length_c   1.000
_cell.angle_alpha   90.00
_cell.angle_beta   90.00
_cell.angle_gamma   90.00
#
_symmetry.space_group_name_H-M   'P 1'
#
loop_
_entity.id
_entity.type
_entity.pdbx_description
1 polymer ?
#
loop_
_entity_poly.entity_id
_entity_poly.type
_entity_poly.pdbx_seq_one_letter_code
_entity_poly.pdbx_strand_id
1 'polypeptide(L)'
;KSPGFLERIGQALRGIGRVARLALGSGQRGADLTQDFPVTPAEARQGAKKHLRYSRGAAIEDVIVTVPGGVRAGTKLRLRGKGLQGPSGTPGDLYLRIQVTE
;
A
#
# COMPACT_ATOMS: atom_id res chain seq x y z
N LYS A 1 -5.26 -57.11 -22.41
CA LYS A 1 -5.30 -56.60 -21.02
C LYS A 1 -5.19 -55.09 -21.09
N SER A 2 -6.31 -54.37 -20.97
CA SER A 2 -6.32 -52.91 -21.06
C SER A 2 -5.80 -52.33 -19.74
N PRO A 3 -4.78 -51.45 -19.75
CA PRO A 3 -4.26 -50.86 -18.53
C PRO A 3 -5.28 -49.93 -17.89
N GLY A 4 -5.37 -50.00 -16.56
CA GLY A 4 -6.40 -49.34 -15.75
C GLY A 4 -6.24 -47.82 -15.70
N PHE A 5 -7.38 -47.14 -15.56
CA PHE A 5 -7.51 -45.67 -15.47
C PHE A 5 -6.61 -45.02 -14.38
N LEU A 6 -6.18 -45.80 -13.38
CA LEU A 6 -5.29 -45.33 -12.30
C LEU A 6 -3.80 -45.31 -12.66
N GLU A 7 -3.38 -45.90 -13.78
CA GLU A 7 -1.97 -45.94 -14.19
C GLU A 7 -1.55 -44.70 -15.01
N ARG A 8 -2.52 -43.92 -15.49
CA ARG A 8 -2.29 -42.69 -16.29
C ARG A 8 -2.01 -41.44 -15.46
N ILE A 9 -2.26 -41.47 -14.15
CA ILE A 9 -2.02 -40.33 -13.25
C ILE A 9 -0.52 -40.19 -12.94
N GLY A 10 0.24 -41.30 -13.00
CA GLY A 10 1.68 -41.33 -12.68
C GLY A 10 2.63 -40.84 -13.77
N GLN A 11 2.14 -40.46 -14.97
CA GLN A 11 3.00 -40.08 -16.12
C GLN A 11 2.90 -38.61 -16.55
N ALA A 12 2.20 -37.75 -15.81
CA ALA A 12 2.10 -36.32 -16.12
C ALA A 12 2.94 -35.39 -15.21
N LEU A 13 3.90 -35.91 -14.44
CA LEU A 13 4.70 -35.12 -13.50
C LEU A 13 6.22 -35.23 -13.68
N ARG A 14 6.71 -35.63 -14.86
CA ARG A 14 8.17 -35.61 -15.19
C ARG A 14 8.62 -34.41 -16.01
N GLY A 15 7.83 -33.32 -16.05
CA GLY A 15 8.13 -32.12 -16.84
C GLY A 15 8.14 -30.80 -16.07
N ILE A 16 7.83 -30.78 -14.76
CA ILE A 16 7.62 -29.54 -13.99
C ILE A 16 8.90 -29.12 -13.23
N GLY A 17 10.07 -29.42 -13.78
CA GLY A 17 11.36 -29.11 -13.16
C GLY A 17 11.87 -27.68 -13.39
N ARG A 18 11.15 -26.82 -14.12
CA ARG A 18 11.63 -25.48 -14.52
C ARG A 18 10.59 -24.34 -14.47
N VAL A 19 9.48 -24.49 -13.73
CA VAL A 19 8.52 -23.38 -13.53
C VAL A 19 8.36 -22.96 -12.07
N ALA A 20 9.15 -23.54 -11.16
CA ALA A 20 9.17 -23.16 -9.75
C ALA A 20 10.07 -21.94 -9.46
N ARG A 21 10.34 -21.09 -10.46
CA ARG A 21 11.16 -19.87 -10.31
C ARG A 21 10.41 -18.57 -10.60
N LEU A 22 9.07 -18.59 -10.64
CA LEU A 22 8.29 -17.46 -11.17
C LEU A 22 7.43 -16.66 -10.17
N ALA A 23 7.70 -16.73 -8.86
CA ALA A 23 7.04 -15.82 -7.90
C ALA A 23 7.85 -15.47 -6.65
N LEU A 24 9.16 -15.75 -6.62
CA LEU A 24 10.02 -15.30 -5.53
C LEU A 24 10.61 -13.94 -5.88
N GLY A 25 9.86 -12.89 -5.51
CA GLY A 25 10.35 -11.51 -5.48
C GLY A 25 10.27 -10.76 -6.80
N SER A 26 9.07 -10.43 -7.29
CA SER A 26 8.97 -9.21 -8.08
C SER A 26 9.44 -8.07 -7.17
N GLY A 27 10.34 -7.20 -7.64
CA GLY A 27 10.82 -6.01 -6.92
C GLY A 27 9.73 -4.97 -6.69
N GLN A 28 8.56 -5.42 -6.26
CA GLN A 28 7.32 -4.70 -6.25
C GLN A 28 7.26 -3.90 -4.95
N ARG A 29 7.41 -2.59 -5.12
CA ARG A 29 7.13 -1.61 -4.07
C ARG A 29 5.74 -1.87 -3.48
N GLY A 30 5.60 -1.67 -2.18
CA GLY A 30 4.33 -1.81 -1.49
C GLY A 30 3.29 -0.82 -2.02
N ALA A 31 2.03 -1.14 -1.85
CA ALA A 31 0.94 -0.34 -2.39
C ALA A 31 0.82 1.02 -1.68
N ASP A 32 0.42 2.03 -2.45
CA ASP A 32 0.10 3.35 -1.91
C ASP A 32 -1.22 3.30 -1.14
N LEU A 33 -1.32 4.13 -0.10
CA LEU A 33 -2.53 4.34 0.70
C LEU A 33 -3.11 5.71 0.39
N THR A 34 -4.42 5.85 0.50
CA THR A 34 -5.10 7.14 0.45
C THR A 34 -6.04 7.26 1.63
N GLN A 35 -5.99 8.40 2.32
CA GLN A 35 -6.84 8.67 3.47
C GLN A 35 -7.33 10.11 3.45
N ASP A 36 -8.53 10.33 3.97
CA ASP A 36 -9.07 11.66 4.17
C ASP A 36 -8.43 12.33 5.38
N PHE A 37 -8.07 13.58 5.20
CA PHE A 37 -7.38 14.36 6.22
C PHE A 37 -8.18 15.61 6.52
N PRO A 38 -9.00 15.59 7.60
CA PRO A 38 -9.81 16.73 7.99
C PRO A 38 -8.91 17.85 8.52
N VAL A 39 -9.13 19.06 8.02
CA VAL A 39 -8.39 20.27 8.36
C VAL A 39 -9.41 21.39 8.58
N THR A 40 -9.24 22.18 9.63
CA THR A 40 -10.14 23.31 9.89
C THR A 40 -9.89 24.44 8.87
N PRO A 41 -10.86 25.34 8.64
CA PRO A 41 -10.63 26.50 7.78
C PRO A 41 -9.48 27.40 8.26
N ALA A 42 -9.19 27.43 9.56
CA ALA A 42 -8.07 28.18 10.11
C ALA A 42 -6.73 27.51 9.75
N GLU A 43 -6.62 26.21 9.99
CA GLU A 43 -5.44 25.39 9.63
C GLU A 43 -5.18 25.43 8.12
N ALA A 44 -6.23 25.37 7.28
CA ALA A 44 -6.10 25.43 5.83
C ALA A 44 -5.56 26.78 5.34
N ARG A 45 -5.93 27.89 5.99
CA ARG A 45 -5.46 29.23 5.64
C ARG A 45 -4.05 29.51 6.14
N GLN A 46 -3.77 29.18 7.40
CA GLN A 46 -2.53 29.56 8.09
C GLN A 46 -1.43 28.50 7.97
N GLY A 47 -1.80 27.26 7.65
CA GLY A 47 -0.94 26.10 7.78
C GLY A 47 -0.98 25.54 9.20
N ALA A 48 -0.59 24.27 9.34
CA ALA A 48 -0.63 23.59 10.63
C ALA A 48 0.35 22.41 10.67
N LYS A 49 0.68 21.97 11.90
CA LYS A 49 1.30 20.66 12.14
C LYS A 49 0.31 19.82 12.94
N LYS A 50 -0.12 18.69 12.40
CA LYS A 50 -1.16 17.87 13.01
C LYS A 50 -0.72 16.42 13.09
N HIS A 51 -0.99 15.78 14.23
CA HIS A 51 -0.69 14.37 14.43
C HIS A 51 -1.69 13.52 13.63
N LEU A 52 -1.17 12.57 12.88
CA LEU A 52 -1.94 11.56 12.16
C LEU A 52 -1.54 10.19 12.69
N ARG A 53 -2.51 9.51 13.28
CA ARG A 53 -2.44 8.08 13.56
C ARG A 53 -3.20 7.33 12.47
N TYR A 54 -2.55 6.38 11.82
CA TYR A 54 -3.15 5.61 10.72
C TYR A 54 -2.67 4.16 10.71
N SER A 55 -3.48 3.29 10.11
CA SER A 55 -3.17 1.88 9.97
C SER A 55 -2.47 1.63 8.63
N ARG A 56 -1.38 0.85 8.67
CA ARG A 56 -0.58 0.45 7.51
C ARG A 56 -0.41 -1.07 7.53
N GLY A 57 -1.42 -1.77 7.01
CA GLY A 57 -1.56 -3.21 7.19
C GLY A 57 -1.96 -3.52 8.62
N ALA A 58 -1.23 -4.43 9.29
CA ALA A 58 -1.46 -4.77 10.70
C ALA A 58 -0.82 -3.80 11.70
N ALA A 59 0.03 -2.87 11.24
CA ALA A 59 0.72 -1.91 12.09
C ALA A 59 -0.06 -0.59 12.21
N ILE A 60 0.02 0.04 13.37
CA ILE A 60 -0.45 1.41 13.60
C ILE A 60 0.77 2.32 13.65
N GLU A 61 0.72 3.43 12.92
CA GLU A 61 1.82 4.40 12.80
C GLU A 61 1.33 5.78 13.22
N ASP A 62 2.22 6.56 13.84
CA ASP A 62 1.98 7.93 14.26
C ASP A 62 2.98 8.85 13.54
N VAL A 63 2.48 9.88 12.85
CA VAL A 63 3.29 10.84 12.10
C VAL A 63 2.79 12.26 12.30
N ILE A 64 3.69 13.25 12.23
CA ILE A 64 3.32 14.65 12.18
C ILE A 64 3.20 15.07 10.72
N VAL A 65 2.02 15.56 10.34
CA VAL A 65 1.73 16.08 9.01
C VAL A 65 1.83 17.60 9.04
N THR A 66 2.71 18.14 8.20
CA THR A 66 2.77 19.59 7.95
C THR A 66 1.79 19.92 6.82
N VAL A 67 0.76 20.71 7.15
CA VAL A 67 -0.19 21.28 6.20
C VAL A 67 0.31 22.67 5.81
N PRO A 68 0.62 22.91 4.53
CA PRO A 68 0.94 24.27 4.06
C PRO A 68 -0.24 25.22 4.22
N GLY A 69 0.02 26.50 4.45
CA GLY A 69 -1.02 27.52 4.38
C GLY A 69 -1.54 27.70 2.95
N GLY A 70 -2.82 28.04 2.83
CA GLY A 70 -3.51 28.23 1.54
C GLY A 70 -3.96 26.93 0.86
N VAL A 71 -3.97 25.78 1.55
CA VAL A 71 -4.48 24.53 0.98
C VAL A 71 -6.00 24.58 0.81
N ARG A 72 -6.49 23.91 -0.24
CA ARG A 72 -7.92 23.80 -0.55
C ARG A 72 -8.43 22.38 -0.33
N ALA A 73 -9.74 22.21 -0.16
CA ALA A 73 -10.36 20.89 -0.18
C ALA A 73 -9.99 20.13 -1.46
N GLY A 74 -9.74 18.83 -1.35
CA GLY A 74 -9.30 17.97 -2.44
C GLY A 74 -7.79 18.00 -2.74
N THR A 75 -7.03 18.92 -2.13
CA THR A 75 -5.55 18.90 -2.20
C THR A 75 -5.02 17.56 -1.72
N LYS A 76 -4.01 17.00 -2.41
CA LYS A 76 -3.36 15.74 -2.01
C LYS A 76 -1.97 16.03 -1.43
N LEU A 77 -1.76 15.73 -0.16
CA LEU A 77 -0.42 15.74 0.45
C LEU A 77 0.17 14.34 0.41
N ARG A 78 1.43 14.21 -0.02
CA ARG A 78 2.12 12.93 -0.14
C ARG A 78 3.14 12.76 0.98
N LEU A 79 2.97 11.72 1.79
CA LEU A 79 3.96 11.25 2.75
C LEU A 79 4.71 10.05 2.14
N ARG A 80 5.96 10.30 1.75
CA ARG A 80 6.80 9.28 1.08
C ARG A 80 7.13 8.14 2.03
N GLY A 81 7.04 6.90 1.55
CA GLY A 81 7.40 5.69 2.29
C GLY A 81 6.43 5.32 3.42
N LYS A 82 5.28 5.99 3.50
CA LYS A 82 4.25 5.77 4.54
C LYS A 82 3.07 4.91 4.06
N GLY A 83 3.17 4.32 2.87
CA GLY A 83 2.23 3.32 2.36
C GLY A 83 2.59 1.89 2.78
N LEU A 84 1.90 0.89 2.26
CA LEU A 84 2.08 -0.50 2.68
C LEU A 84 3.51 -0.99 2.45
N GLN A 85 3.96 -1.94 3.28
CA GLN A 85 5.25 -2.59 3.11
C GLN A 85 5.20 -3.50 1.88
N GLY A 86 6.14 -3.34 0.93
CA GLY A 86 6.27 -4.23 -0.22
C GLY A 86 7.07 -5.50 0.10
N PRO A 87 6.88 -6.59 -0.66
CA PRO A 87 7.69 -7.81 -0.51
C PRO A 87 9.20 -7.58 -0.69
N SER A 88 9.59 -6.56 -1.45
CA SER A 88 10.99 -6.16 -1.66
C SER A 88 11.57 -5.31 -0.52
N GLY A 89 10.79 -4.98 0.51
CA GLY A 89 11.19 -4.04 1.57
C GLY A 89 11.01 -2.57 1.20
N THR A 90 10.67 -2.22 -0.04
CA THR A 90 10.35 -0.84 -0.42
C THR A 90 8.88 -0.52 -0.12
N PRO A 91 8.57 0.45 0.76
CA PRO A 91 7.19 0.81 1.06
C PRO A 91 6.54 1.68 -0.02
N GLY A 92 5.21 1.62 -0.06
CA GLY A 92 4.35 2.58 -0.76
C GLY A 92 4.38 3.98 -0.13
N ASP A 93 3.52 4.87 -0.59
CA ASP A 93 3.32 6.21 -0.03
C ASP A 93 1.92 6.36 0.55
N LEU A 94 1.74 7.33 1.44
CA LEU A 94 0.43 7.74 1.91
C LEU A 94 0.04 9.07 1.27
N TYR A 95 -1.12 9.11 0.63
CA TYR A 95 -1.74 10.31 0.10
C TYR A 95 -2.87 10.77 1.03
N LEU A 96 -2.75 11.98 1.54
CA LEU A 96 -3.76 12.61 2.38
C LEU A 96 -4.60 13.55 1.54
N ARG A 97 -5.89 13.24 1.40
CA ARG A 97 -6.86 14.09 0.71
C ARG A 97 -7.42 15.09 1.70
N ILE A 98 -7.04 16.35 1.57
CA ILE A 98 -7.52 17.43 2.44
C ILE A 98 -9.05 17.53 2.33
N GLN A 99 -9.74 17.43 3.45
CA GLN A 99 -11.16 17.79 3.59
C GLN A 99 -11.22 18.98 4.53
N VAL A 100 -11.83 20.08 4.09
CA VAL A 100 -12.01 21.25 4.95
C VAL A 100 -13.35 21.09 5.67
N THR A 101 -13.29 20.90 6.98
CA THR A 101 -14.45 20.66 7.85
C THR A 101 -14.36 21.57 9.08
N GLU A 102 -15.51 22.04 9.57
CA GLU A 102 -15.61 22.83 10.81
C GLU A 102 -15.19 22.05 12.06
#